data_AF-A0A925ZTC4-F1
#
_entry.id   AF-A0A925ZTC4-F1
#
_cell.length_a   1.000
_cell.length_b   1.000
_cell.length_c   1.000
_cell.angle_alpha   90.00
_cell.angle_beta   90.00
_cell.angle_gamma   90.00
#
_symmetry.space_group_name_H-M   'P 1'
#
loop_
_entity.id
_entity.type
_entity.pdbx_description
1 polymer ?
#
loop_
_entity_poly.entity_id
_entity_poly.type
_entity_poly.pdbx_seq_one_letter_code
_entity_poly.pdbx_strand_id
1 'polypeptide(L)'
;SLDYHLPLAYPHWAVGRWLYVQRLRANGFLDVARGRSAGISGERNYRNVGLDASVLFNVLRLRTPLEAGVRVVVDTYTQELVVEPLAFSIRL
;
A
#
# COMPACT_ATOMS: atom_id res chain seq x y z
N SER A 1 4.60 -13.12 -6.81
CA SER A 1 3.72 -11.96 -6.77
C SER A 1 3.46 -11.45 -8.18
N LEU A 2 2.34 -10.79 -8.40
CA LEU A 2 2.11 -9.88 -9.52
C LEU A 2 1.87 -8.50 -8.90
N ASP A 3 2.68 -7.53 -9.29
CA ASP A 3 2.65 -6.19 -8.72
C ASP A 3 2.35 -5.18 -9.83
N TYR A 4 1.38 -4.30 -9.60
CA TYR A 4 0.96 -3.26 -10.54
C TYR A 4 1.00 -1.89 -9.88
N HIS A 5 1.93 -1.05 -10.33
CA HIS A 5 2.11 0.30 -9.84
C HIS A 5 1.30 1.30 -10.66
N LEU A 6 0.39 2.04 -9.99
CA LEU A 6 -0.49 3.00 -10.62
C LEU A 6 -0.24 4.42 -10.06
N PRO A 7 0.42 5.31 -10.82
CA PRO A 7 0.49 6.71 -10.46
C PRO A 7 -0.89 7.34 -10.65
N LEU A 8 -1.66 7.48 -9.58
CA LEU A 8 -3.04 7.99 -9.64
C LEU A 8 -3.08 9.44 -10.11
N ALA A 9 -2.30 10.30 -9.46
CA ALA A 9 -2.26 11.71 -9.80
C ALA A 9 -1.02 12.39 -9.22
N TYR A 10 -0.68 13.53 -9.81
CA TYR A 10 0.31 14.48 -9.32
C TYR A 10 -0.39 15.80 -9.01
N PRO A 11 -1.34 15.81 -8.05
CA PRO A 11 -2.01 17.04 -7.70
C PRO A 11 -0.98 17.98 -7.08
N HIS A 12 -1.00 19.25 -7.47
CA HIS A 12 -0.23 20.31 -6.80
C HIS A 12 -1.17 21.12 -5.91
N TRP A 13 -1.94 20.42 -5.06
CA TRP A 13 -2.98 21.05 -4.25
C TRP A 13 -2.37 21.67 -3.00
N ALA A 14 -2.41 23.00 -2.95
CA ALA A 14 -1.98 23.78 -1.80
C ALA A 14 -3.21 24.28 -1.01
N VAL A 15 -3.37 23.79 0.22
CA VAL A 15 -4.31 24.36 1.19
C VAL A 15 -3.55 25.39 2.03
N GLY A 16 -3.38 26.58 1.46
CA GLY A 16 -2.68 27.70 2.09
C GLY A 16 -1.25 27.35 2.49
N ARG A 17 -0.91 27.57 3.77
CA ARG A 17 0.42 27.26 4.34
C ARG A 17 0.47 25.89 5.02
N TRP A 18 -0.67 25.21 5.14
CA TRP A 18 -0.83 24.08 6.05
C TRP A 18 -0.51 22.76 5.37
N LEU A 19 -1.03 22.55 4.16
CA LEU A 19 -0.91 21.27 3.47
C LEU A 19 -0.63 21.50 1.98
N TYR A 20 0.36 20.81 1.47
CA TYR A 20 0.67 20.76 0.05
C TYR A 20 0.75 19.31 -0.40
N VAL A 21 -0.30 18.82 -1.03
CA VAL A 21 -0.30 17.47 -1.62
C VAL A 21 0.44 17.53 -2.94
N GLN A 22 1.35 16.60 -3.17
CA GLN A 22 2.19 16.52 -4.37
C GLN A 22 1.87 15.34 -5.26
N ARG A 23 1.52 14.20 -4.65
CA ARG A 23 1.42 12.93 -5.36
C ARG A 23 0.48 11.97 -4.66
N LEU A 24 -0.32 11.29 -5.46
CA LEU A 24 -1.14 10.16 -5.08
C LEU A 24 -0.65 8.94 -5.86
N ARG A 25 -0.38 7.86 -5.14
CA ARG A 25 0.03 6.58 -5.72
C ARG A 25 -0.94 5.51 -5.24
N ALA A 26 -1.25 4.57 -6.11
CA ALA A 26 -1.85 3.31 -5.72
C ALA A 26 -1.03 2.16 -6.30
N ASN A 27 -0.94 1.05 -5.58
CA ASN A 27 -0.35 -0.17 -6.11
C ASN A 27 -1.30 -1.32 -5.83
N GLY A 28 -1.56 -2.18 -6.80
CA GLY A 28 -2.26 -3.43 -6.60
C GLY A 28 -1.26 -4.57 -6.61
N PHE A 29 -1.39 -5.52 -5.69
CA PHE A 29 -0.56 -6.72 -5.68
C PHE A 29 -1.41 -7.98 -5.53
N LEU A 30 -0.95 -9.06 -6.15
CA LEU A 30 -1.57 -10.38 -6.07
C LEU A 30 -0.49 -11.43 -5.81
N ASP A 31 -0.63 -12.13 -4.69
CA ASP A 31 0.28 -13.18 -4.28
C ASP A 31 -0.43 -14.53 -4.32
N VAL A 32 0.23 -15.51 -4.92
CA VAL A 32 -0.20 -16.90 -4.90
C VAL A 32 0.96 -17.71 -4.34
N ALA A 33 0.76 -18.30 -3.16
CA ALA A 33 1.74 -19.14 -2.50
C ALA A 33 1.17 -20.55 -2.31
N ARG A 34 2.01 -21.57 -2.45
CA ARG A 34 1.60 -22.97 -2.29
C ARG A 34 2.39 -23.58 -1.15
N GLY A 35 1.73 -23.88 -0.04
CA GLY A 35 2.29 -24.58 1.10
C GLY A 35 2.19 -26.08 0.91
N ARG A 36 3.33 -26.78 0.95
CA ARG A 36 3.39 -28.25 1.06
C ARG A 36 3.94 -28.60 2.43
N SER A 37 3.19 -29.36 3.21
CA SER A 37 3.66 -29.89 4.50
C SER A 37 4.12 -31.32 4.32
N ALA A 38 5.38 -31.62 4.64
CA ALA A 38 5.93 -32.98 4.58
C ALA A 38 5.36 -33.81 5.73
N GLY A 39 4.21 -34.46 5.51
CA GLY A 39 3.58 -35.36 6.50
C GLY A 39 2.05 -35.34 6.51
N ILE A 40 1.42 -34.31 5.95
CA ILE A 40 -0.03 -34.21 5.77
C ILE A 40 -0.27 -34.03 4.28
N SER A 41 -0.98 -34.96 3.64
CA SER A 41 -1.30 -34.99 2.21
C SER A 41 -2.27 -33.87 1.79
N GLY A 42 -1.94 -32.62 2.08
CA GLY A 42 -2.72 -31.44 1.77
C GLY A 42 -1.85 -30.39 1.11
N GLU A 43 -2.04 -30.19 -0.19
CA GLU A 43 -1.52 -29.03 -0.90
C GLU A 43 -2.43 -27.83 -0.57
N ARG A 44 -1.91 -26.84 0.16
CA ARG A 44 -2.68 -25.62 0.47
C ARG A 44 -2.23 -24.51 -0.48
N ASN A 45 -3.18 -23.97 -1.24
CA ASN A 45 -2.97 -22.79 -2.07
C ASN A 45 -3.46 -21.55 -1.29
N TYR A 46 -2.53 -20.66 -0.97
CA TYR A 46 -2.78 -19.35 -0.40
C TYR A 46 -2.86 -18.33 -1.54
N ARG A 47 -3.88 -17.48 -1.51
CA ARG A 47 -4.05 -16.40 -2.49
C ARG A 47 -4.40 -15.12 -1.77
N ASN A 48 -3.50 -14.15 -1.86
CA ASN A 48 -3.69 -12.84 -1.27
C ASN A 48 -3.85 -11.83 -2.39
N VAL A 49 -4.79 -10.92 -2.24
CA VAL A 49 -4.91 -9.74 -3.11
C VAL A 49 -4.89 -8.52 -2.24
N GLY A 50 -4.14 -7.50 -2.63
CA GLY A 50 -4.00 -6.30 -1.83
C GLY A 50 -3.91 -5.04 -2.68
N LEU A 51 -4.22 -3.92 -2.03
CA LEU A 51 -4.15 -2.59 -2.57
C LEU A 51 -3.45 -1.67 -1.58
N ASP A 52 -2.45 -0.97 -2.09
CA ASP A 52 -1.74 0.09 -1.40
C ASP A 52 -2.19 1.43 -1.95
N ALA A 53 -2.44 2.39 -1.07
CA ALA A 53 -2.65 3.78 -1.45
C ALA A 53 -1.72 4.66 -0.61
N SER A 54 -0.93 5.52 -1.26
CA SER A 54 -0.05 6.46 -0.57
C SER A 54 -0.18 7.88 -1.11
N VAL A 55 0.02 8.85 -0.22
CA VAL A 55 0.02 10.27 -0.50
C VAL A 55 1.34 10.89 -0.05
N LEU A 56 1.93 11.70 -0.93
CA LEU A 56 3.09 12.53 -0.64
C LEU A 56 2.62 13.97 -0.44
N PHE A 57 2.93 14.56 0.71
CA PHE A 57 2.51 15.91 1.06
C PHE A 57 3.53 16.65 1.92
N ASN A 58 3.50 17.97 1.92
CA ASN A 58 4.27 18.82 2.81
C ASN A 58 3.32 19.51 3.78
N VAL A 59 3.71 19.57 5.05
CA VAL A 59 2.96 20.28 6.08
C VAL A 59 3.72 21.54 6.46
N LEU A 60 3.03 22.66 6.70
CA LEU A 60 3.63 23.89 7.28
C LEU A 60 4.85 24.46 6.53
N ARG A 61 4.91 24.34 5.20
CA ARG A 61 6.12 24.66 4.39
C ARG A 61 7.39 23.91 4.81
N LEU A 62 7.28 22.75 5.47
CA LEU A 62 8.44 21.89 5.65
C LEU A 62 9.06 21.59 4.29
N ARG A 63 10.38 21.74 4.19
CA ARG A 63 11.13 21.39 2.97
C ARG A 63 11.06 19.89 2.70
N THR A 64 10.98 19.08 3.75
CA THR A 64 10.94 17.63 3.68
C THR A 64 9.50 17.14 3.46
N PRO A 65 9.22 16.47 2.33
CA PRO A 65 7.91 15.90 2.09
C PRO A 65 7.70 14.66 2.99
N LEU A 66 6.48 14.51 3.48
CA LEU A 66 6.01 13.36 4.24
C LEU A 66 5.23 12.44 3.30
N GLU A 67 5.51 11.15 3.36
CA GLU A 67 4.73 10.13 2.66
C GLU A 67 3.94 9.32 3.70
N ALA A 68 2.62 9.25 3.55
CA ALA A 68 1.76 8.41 4.38
C ALA A 68 0.86 7.55 3.48
N GLY A 69 0.53 6.33 3.91
CA GLY A 69 -0.35 5.48 3.14
C GLY A 69 -1.12 4.47 3.98
N VAL A 70 -1.94 3.69 3.29
CA VAL A 70 -2.69 2.57 3.84
C VAL A 70 -2.59 1.40 2.86
N ARG A 71 -2.44 0.20 3.43
CA ARG A 71 -2.48 -1.08 2.73
C ARG A 71 -3.71 -1.83 3.19
N VAL A 72 -4.44 -2.38 2.24
CA VAL A 72 -5.59 -3.25 2.49
C VAL A 72 -5.31 -4.56 1.79
N VAL A 73 -5.35 -5.65 2.53
CA VAL A 73 -5.09 -7.01 2.04
C VAL A 73 -6.29 -7.88 2.34
N VAL A 74 -6.74 -8.63 1.33
CA VAL A 74 -7.75 -9.66 1.47
C VAL A 74 -7.07 -11.01 1.22
N ASP A 75 -7.01 -11.82 2.27
CA ASP A 75 -6.62 -13.23 2.14
C ASP A 75 -7.87 -13.99 1.66
N THR A 76 -7.81 -14.53 0.44
CA THR A 76 -8.94 -15.23 -0.18
C THR A 76 -9.19 -16.59 0.49
N TYR A 77 -8.21 -17.11 1.24
CA TYR A 77 -8.29 -18.39 1.93
C TYR A 77 -8.94 -18.27 3.31
N THR A 78 -8.54 -17.28 4.11
CA THR A 78 -9.12 -17.04 5.45
C THR A 78 -10.33 -16.10 5.43
N GLN A 79 -10.58 -15.45 4.28
CA GLN A 79 -11.55 -14.35 4.12
C GLN A 79 -11.30 -13.19 5.09
N GLU A 80 -10.07 -13.03 5.56
CA GLU A 80 -9.69 -11.98 6.49
C GLU A 80 -9.30 -10.71 5.73
N LEU A 81 -9.88 -9.59 6.16
CA LEU A 81 -9.50 -8.25 5.70
C LEU A 81 -8.49 -7.68 6.69
N VAL A 82 -7.27 -7.49 6.24
CA VAL A 82 -6.19 -6.89 7.02
C VAL A 82 -5.96 -5.47 6.50
N VAL A 83 -6.00 -4.49 7.40
CA VAL A 83 -5.71 -3.09 7.09
C VAL A 83 -4.45 -2.68 7.85
N GLU A 84 -3.43 -2.31 7.10
CA GLU A 84 -2.13 -1.92 7.65
C GLU A 84 -1.84 -0.45 7.30
N PRO A 85 -1.48 0.40 8.29
CA PRO A 85 -0.97 1.72 7.98
C PRO A 85 0.41 1.58 7.31
N LEU A 86 0.56 2.15 6.12
CA LEU A 86 1.87 2.25 5.48
C LEU A 86 2.57 3.50 6.00
N ALA A 87 3.72 3.26 6.64
CA ALA A 87 4.45 4.18 7.51
C ALA A 87 4.66 5.59 6.94
N PHE A 88 4.73 6.55 7.88
CA PHE A 88 5.25 7.89 7.67
C PHE A 88 6.74 7.82 7.32
N SER A 89 7.08 7.80 6.04
CA SER A 89 8.48 7.88 5.63
C SER A 89 8.85 9.34 5.34
N ILE A 90 9.95 9.77 5.93
CA ILE A 90 10.56 11.08 5.69
C ILE A 90 11.64 10.84 4.62
N ARG A 91 11.45 11.36 3.41
CA ARG A 91 12.51 11.34 2.39
C ARG A 91 13.40 12.57 2.60
N LEU A 92 14.58 12.35 3.21
CA LEU A 92 15.63 13.35 3.39
C LEU A 92 16.39 13.62 2.09
#